data_AF-A0ABD5M5G2-F1
#
_entry.id   AF-A0ABD5M5G2-F1
#
_cell.length_a   1.000
_cell.length_b   1.000
_cell.length_c   1.000
_cell.angle_alpha   90.00
_cell.angle_beta   90.00
_cell.angle_gamma   90.00
#
_symmetry.space_group_name_H-M   'P 1'
#
loop_
_entity.id
_entity.type
_entity.pdbx_description
1 polymer ?
#
loop_
_entity_poly.entity_id
_entity_poly.type
_entity_poly.pdbx_seq_one_letter_code
_entity_poly.pdbx_strand_id
1 'polypeptide(L)'
;MSADRGQTVLDFVVGMSVFLVTVGFTFAFVPSLLEPYAVGEGATVIVAERGAARLAESSLAGSGSAATLSHACTFAFFNGTDSETASDESDCIWRANAEDLHAELGVDDTRGLNVTVTWNGTVGELDSGGHNATMRAGPAPPRDRSVAAASRIVTIDDPEDRTAPDTYRLTLRVW
;
A
#
# COMPACT_ATOMS: atom_id res chain seq x y z
N MET A 1 42.20 -62.20 -11.40
CA MET A 1 40.82 -62.52 -10.97
C MET A 1 40.18 -61.21 -10.56
N SER A 2 39.45 -60.55 -11.47
CA SER A 2 38.71 -59.32 -11.14
C SER A 2 37.47 -59.72 -10.38
N ALA A 3 37.33 -59.23 -9.15
CA ALA A 3 36.11 -59.38 -8.37
C ALA A 3 35.01 -58.53 -9.01
N ASP A 4 34.04 -59.18 -9.64
CA ASP A 4 32.74 -58.58 -9.96
C ASP A 4 32.08 -58.18 -8.64
N ARG A 5 32.37 -56.97 -8.17
CA ARG A 5 31.66 -56.32 -7.07
C ARG A 5 30.35 -55.78 -7.63
N GLY A 6 29.33 -56.64 -7.71
CA GLY A 6 27.96 -56.18 -7.79
C GLY A 6 27.67 -55.30 -6.58
N GLN A 7 27.41 -54.01 -6.84
CA GLN A 7 26.95 -53.05 -5.85
C GLN A 7 25.82 -53.68 -5.02
N THR A 8 25.94 -53.68 -3.70
CA THR A 8 25.01 -54.45 -2.86
C THR A 8 23.61 -53.86 -2.99
N VAL A 9 22.58 -54.71 -2.92
CA VAL A 9 21.17 -54.26 -2.94
C VAL A 9 20.90 -53.21 -1.86
N LEU A 10 21.64 -53.29 -0.73
CA LEU A 10 21.62 -52.29 0.33
C LEU A 10 22.10 -50.91 -0.14
N ASP A 11 23.21 -50.83 -0.87
CA ASP A 11 23.72 -49.56 -1.41
C ASP A 11 22.71 -48.92 -2.39
N PHE A 12 22.01 -49.75 -3.18
CA PHE A 12 20.94 -49.29 -4.06
C PHE A 12 19.75 -48.72 -3.27
N VAL A 13 19.28 -49.43 -2.24
CA VAL A 13 18.15 -48.98 -1.41
C VAL A 13 18.49 -47.68 -0.69
N VAL A 14 19.70 -47.58 -0.12
CA VAL A 14 20.15 -46.36 0.55
C VAL A 14 20.25 -45.20 -0.43
N GLY A 15 20.87 -45.42 -1.60
CA GLY A 15 20.99 -44.40 -2.64
C GLY A 15 19.62 -43.90 -3.13
N MET A 16 18.69 -44.82 -3.41
CA MET A 16 17.34 -44.48 -3.85
C MET A 16 16.55 -43.75 -2.76
N SER A 17 16.72 -44.12 -1.49
CA SER A 17 16.06 -43.45 -0.36
C SER A 17 16.55 -42.02 -0.20
N VAL A 18 17.87 -41.80 -0.23
CA VAL A 18 18.46 -40.46 -0.15
C VAL A 18 18.04 -39.62 -1.36
N PHE A 19 18.03 -40.19 -2.56
CA PHE A 19 17.58 -39.52 -3.77
C PHE A 19 16.14 -39.05 -3.65
N LEU A 20 15.21 -39.94 -3.28
CA LEU A 20 13.79 -39.60 -3.16
C LEU A 20 13.54 -38.55 -2.08
N VAL A 21 14.22 -38.64 -0.93
CA VAL A 21 14.13 -37.61 0.13
C VAL A 21 14.63 -36.26 -0.36
N THR A 22 15.75 -36.23 -1.08
CA THR A 22 16.34 -34.98 -1.58
C THR A 22 15.44 -34.34 -2.66
N VAL A 23 14.91 -35.15 -3.58
CA VAL A 23 13.97 -34.68 -4.61
C VAL A 23 12.68 -34.18 -3.98
N GLY A 24 12.11 -34.93 -3.02
CA GLY A 24 10.93 -34.50 -2.28
C GLY A 24 11.13 -33.18 -1.54
N PHE A 25 12.29 -33.01 -0.88
CA PHE A 25 12.67 -31.75 -0.24
C PHE A 25 12.77 -30.62 -1.28
N THR A 26 13.35 -30.88 -2.45
CA THR A 26 13.49 -29.87 -3.51
C THR A 26 12.11 -29.37 -3.95
N PHE A 27 11.16 -30.28 -4.22
CA PHE A 27 9.81 -29.89 -4.61
C PHE A 27 9.01 -29.23 -3.48
N ALA A 28 9.29 -29.56 -2.21
CA ALA A 28 8.62 -28.94 -1.07
C ALA A 28 9.14 -27.52 -0.74
N PHE A 29 10.45 -27.27 -0.91
CA PHE A 29 11.10 -26.05 -0.42
C PHE A 29 11.52 -25.06 -1.52
N VAL A 30 11.82 -25.51 -2.74
CA VAL A 30 12.18 -24.59 -3.84
C VAL A 30 11.04 -23.63 -4.20
N PRO A 31 9.76 -24.05 -4.27
CA PRO A 31 8.66 -23.13 -4.58
C PRO A 31 8.58 -21.93 -3.63
N SER A 32 8.76 -22.13 -2.31
CA SER A 32 8.73 -21.04 -1.32
C SER A 32 9.88 -20.04 -1.47
N LEU A 33 11.01 -20.45 -2.06
CA LEU A 33 12.11 -19.51 -2.37
C LEU A 33 11.79 -18.62 -3.58
N LEU A 34 10.82 -19.04 -4.41
CA LEU A 34 10.39 -18.34 -5.61
C LEU A 34 9.12 -17.51 -5.41
N GLU A 35 8.38 -17.72 -4.31
CA GLU A 35 7.20 -16.93 -3.91
C GLU A 35 7.44 -15.40 -3.94
N PRO A 36 8.59 -14.85 -3.49
CA PRO A 36 8.84 -13.41 -3.55
C PRO A 36 8.87 -12.84 -4.98
N TYR A 37 9.07 -13.71 -5.97
CA TYR A 37 9.11 -13.38 -7.40
C TYR A 37 7.84 -13.80 -8.14
N ALA A 38 6.88 -14.43 -7.44
CA ALA A 38 5.60 -14.76 -8.01
C ALA A 38 4.85 -13.47 -8.39
N VAL A 39 4.45 -13.40 -9.66
CA VAL A 39 3.83 -12.24 -10.29
C VAL A 39 2.45 -12.01 -9.66
N GLY A 40 2.39 -11.19 -8.61
CA GLY A 40 1.15 -10.87 -7.91
C GLY A 40 1.35 -9.97 -6.69
N GLU A 41 2.22 -10.39 -5.76
CA GLU A 41 2.51 -9.61 -4.54
C GLU A 41 3.34 -8.34 -4.82
N GLY A 42 4.24 -8.37 -5.81
CA GLY A 42 4.98 -7.17 -6.22
C GLY A 42 4.07 -6.07 -6.80
N ALA A 43 2.96 -6.44 -7.43
CA ALA A 43 2.05 -5.46 -8.04
C ALA A 43 1.31 -4.64 -6.98
N THR A 44 0.85 -5.24 -5.88
CA THR A 44 0.18 -4.50 -4.79
C THR A 44 1.15 -3.58 -4.06
N VAL A 45 2.42 -3.98 -3.89
CA VAL A 45 3.47 -3.11 -3.34
C VAL A 45 3.72 -1.90 -4.23
N ILE A 46 3.80 -2.10 -5.55
CA ILE A 46 3.97 -0.99 -6.51
C ILE A 46 2.77 -0.04 -6.47
N VAL A 47 1.54 -0.58 -6.43
CA VAL A 47 0.32 0.23 -6.35
C VAL A 47 0.30 1.03 -5.04
N ALA A 48 0.66 0.42 -3.91
CA ALA A 48 0.74 1.11 -2.63
C ALA A 48 1.75 2.28 -2.70
N GLU A 49 2.97 2.03 -3.18
CA GLU A 49 4.02 3.06 -3.27
C GLU A 49 3.68 4.18 -4.24
N ARG A 50 3.24 3.84 -5.47
CA ARG A 50 2.86 4.82 -6.49
C ARG A 50 1.62 5.60 -6.08
N GLY A 51 0.64 4.93 -5.45
CA GLY A 51 -0.58 5.56 -4.98
C GLY A 51 -0.34 6.50 -3.81
N ALA A 52 0.45 6.08 -2.81
CA ALA A 52 0.82 6.94 -1.69
C ALA A 52 1.62 8.17 -2.14
N ALA A 53 2.56 7.98 -3.08
CA ALA A 53 3.29 9.10 -3.70
C ALA A 53 2.35 10.03 -4.45
N ARG A 54 1.45 9.49 -5.29
CA ARG A 54 0.48 10.30 -6.04
C ARG A 54 -0.41 11.13 -5.13
N LEU A 55 -0.95 10.53 -4.07
CA LEU A 55 -1.77 11.27 -3.10
C LEU A 55 -1.00 12.39 -2.43
N ALA A 56 0.22 12.11 -1.94
CA ALA A 56 1.00 13.08 -1.17
C ALA A 56 1.66 14.17 -2.01
N GLU A 57 2.13 13.82 -3.22
CA GLU A 57 2.99 14.68 -4.05
C GLU A 57 2.21 15.35 -5.19
N SER A 58 0.97 14.92 -5.47
CA SER A 58 0.15 15.48 -6.55
C SER A 58 -1.28 15.74 -6.09
N SER A 59 -2.07 14.71 -5.77
CA SER A 59 -3.52 14.85 -5.58
C SER A 59 -3.86 15.81 -4.43
N LEU A 60 -3.15 15.68 -3.31
CA LEU A 60 -3.38 16.49 -2.11
C LEU A 60 -2.27 17.53 -1.88
N ALA A 61 -1.39 17.73 -2.85
CA ALA A 61 -0.24 18.62 -2.69
C ALA A 61 -0.66 20.08 -2.48
N GLY A 62 -0.01 20.75 -1.53
CA GLY A 62 -0.14 22.20 -1.32
C GLY A 62 0.89 22.99 -2.12
N SER A 63 0.82 24.32 -2.04
CA SER A 63 1.74 25.26 -2.71
C SER A 63 3.17 25.28 -2.15
N GLY A 64 3.53 24.32 -1.30
CA GLY A 64 4.80 24.24 -0.58
C GLY A 64 5.76 23.19 -1.13
N SER A 65 6.43 22.47 -0.22
CA SER A 65 7.36 21.39 -0.57
C SER A 65 6.63 20.11 -0.97
N ALA A 66 7.32 19.16 -1.62
CA ALA A 66 6.76 17.87 -2.05
C ALA A 66 6.21 16.98 -0.91
N ALA A 67 6.33 17.39 0.35
CA ALA A 67 5.79 16.72 1.54
C ALA A 67 4.73 17.56 2.26
N THR A 68 4.18 18.59 1.63
CA THR A 68 3.20 19.50 2.23
C THR A 68 1.87 19.34 1.51
N LEU A 69 0.82 18.96 2.25
CA LEU A 69 -0.53 18.83 1.73
C LEU A 69 -1.30 20.14 1.88
N SER A 70 -2.17 20.45 0.92
CA SER A 70 -3.12 21.55 1.03
C SER A 70 -4.20 21.19 2.03
N HIS A 71 -4.43 22.06 3.03
CA HIS A 71 -5.51 21.85 3.99
C HIS A 71 -6.88 21.78 3.30
N ALA A 72 -7.19 22.76 2.43
CA ALA A 72 -8.47 22.83 1.73
C ALA A 72 -8.72 21.60 0.83
N CYS A 73 -7.73 21.19 0.04
CA CYS A 73 -7.89 20.03 -0.84
C CYS A 73 -7.92 18.70 -0.08
N THR A 74 -7.16 18.58 1.01
CA THR A 74 -7.20 17.38 1.87
C THR A 74 -8.56 17.26 2.56
N PHE A 75 -9.07 18.36 3.08
CA PHE A 75 -10.42 18.41 3.67
C PHE A 75 -11.48 18.02 2.64
N ALA A 76 -11.53 18.71 1.49
CA ALA A 76 -12.52 18.47 0.45
C ALA A 76 -12.50 17.01 -0.07
N PHE A 77 -11.29 16.46 -0.24
CA PHE A 77 -11.11 15.07 -0.66
C PHE A 77 -11.75 14.08 0.31
N PHE A 78 -11.49 14.22 1.63
CA PHE A 78 -12.04 13.32 2.65
C PHE A 78 -13.50 13.62 3.03
N ASN A 79 -13.97 14.84 2.81
CA ASN A 79 -15.37 15.24 3.04
C ASN A 79 -16.32 14.79 1.91
N GLY A 80 -15.78 14.21 0.83
CA GLY A 80 -16.59 13.74 -0.30
C GLY A 80 -17.07 14.86 -1.23
N THR A 81 -16.42 16.03 -1.21
CA THR A 81 -16.70 17.08 -2.20
C THR A 81 -16.42 16.55 -3.60
N ASP A 82 -17.20 16.93 -4.60
CA ASP A 82 -16.94 16.57 -6.00
C ASP A 82 -15.74 17.35 -6.56
N SER A 83 -15.07 16.78 -7.57
CA SER A 83 -13.84 17.36 -8.10
C SER A 83 -14.06 18.70 -8.79
N GLU A 84 -15.22 18.90 -9.44
CA GLU A 84 -15.53 20.15 -10.13
C GLU A 84 -15.66 21.30 -9.13
N THR A 85 -16.46 21.10 -8.08
CA THR A 85 -16.60 22.08 -6.99
C THR A 85 -15.26 22.35 -6.29
N ALA A 86 -14.48 21.31 -5.97
CA ALA A 86 -13.20 21.49 -5.30
C ALA A 86 -12.14 22.19 -6.18
N SER A 87 -12.15 21.95 -7.49
CA SER A 87 -11.33 22.70 -8.44
C SER A 87 -11.73 24.18 -8.47
N ASP A 88 -13.02 24.49 -8.52
CA ASP A 88 -13.50 25.87 -8.59
C ASP A 88 -13.27 26.66 -7.29
N GLU A 89 -13.41 26.01 -6.12
CA GLU A 89 -13.29 26.68 -4.82
C GLU A 89 -11.85 26.75 -4.30
N SER A 90 -10.99 25.79 -4.63
CA SER A 90 -9.68 25.61 -3.99
C SER A 90 -8.56 25.15 -4.94
N ASP A 91 -8.78 25.21 -6.25
CA ASP A 91 -7.83 24.81 -7.29
C ASP A 91 -7.32 23.35 -7.12
N CYS A 92 -8.14 22.47 -6.54
CA CYS A 92 -7.77 21.09 -6.34
C CYS A 92 -7.73 20.32 -7.66
N ILE A 93 -6.72 19.44 -7.82
CA ILE A 93 -6.42 18.77 -9.10
C ILE A 93 -6.72 17.26 -9.11
N TRP A 94 -7.22 16.72 -8.01
CA TRP A 94 -7.64 15.32 -7.94
C TRP A 94 -8.89 15.08 -8.82
N ARG A 95 -9.00 13.88 -9.37
CA ARG A 95 -10.04 13.49 -10.33
C ARG A 95 -11.26 12.90 -9.65
N ALA A 96 -11.05 12.24 -8.52
CA ALA A 96 -12.10 11.68 -7.70
C ALA A 96 -11.73 11.89 -6.23
N ASN A 97 -12.75 11.96 -5.38
CA ASN A 97 -12.58 12.17 -3.94
C ASN A 97 -12.32 10.83 -3.23
N ALA A 98 -12.27 10.85 -1.90
CA ALA A 98 -11.93 9.67 -1.11
C ALA A 98 -12.99 8.54 -1.18
N GLU A 99 -14.23 8.84 -1.58
CA GLU A 99 -15.28 7.83 -1.75
C GLU A 99 -15.03 6.95 -2.98
N ASP A 100 -14.37 7.48 -4.01
CA ASP A 100 -13.97 6.76 -5.22
C ASP A 100 -12.43 6.79 -5.41
N LEU A 101 -11.76 6.23 -4.39
CA LEU A 101 -10.29 6.13 -4.35
C LEU A 101 -9.72 5.33 -5.53
N HIS A 102 -10.48 4.36 -6.05
CA HIS A 102 -10.14 3.55 -7.21
C HIS A 102 -10.02 4.39 -8.46
N ALA A 103 -10.99 5.27 -8.74
CA ALA A 103 -10.92 6.21 -9.85
C ALA A 103 -9.76 7.20 -9.70
N GLU A 104 -9.51 7.73 -8.50
CA GLU A 104 -8.40 8.67 -8.27
C GLU A 104 -7.03 8.03 -8.53
N LEU A 105 -6.84 6.79 -8.07
CA LEU A 105 -5.58 6.07 -8.22
C LEU A 105 -5.45 5.31 -9.54
N GLY A 106 -6.54 5.20 -10.33
CA GLY A 106 -6.59 4.40 -11.55
C GLY A 106 -6.35 2.92 -11.29
N VAL A 107 -6.88 2.41 -10.18
CA VAL A 107 -6.73 1.01 -9.75
C VAL A 107 -8.05 0.29 -9.93
N ASP A 108 -8.00 -0.93 -10.46
CA ASP A 108 -9.17 -1.78 -10.66
C ASP A 108 -9.87 -2.16 -9.33
N ASP A 109 -11.21 -2.18 -9.34
CA ASP A 109 -12.08 -2.43 -8.18
C ASP A 109 -11.93 -3.82 -7.55
N THR A 110 -11.26 -4.75 -8.23
CA THR A 110 -10.96 -6.08 -7.66
C THR A 110 -9.92 -6.03 -6.53
N ARG A 111 -9.19 -4.92 -6.39
CA ARG A 111 -8.25 -4.70 -5.27
C ARG A 111 -8.91 -3.90 -4.17
N GLY A 112 -8.62 -4.23 -2.92
CA GLY A 112 -9.01 -3.38 -1.81
C GLY A 112 -8.02 -2.25 -1.59
N LEU A 113 -8.54 -1.05 -1.35
CA LEU A 113 -7.76 0.14 -1.04
C LEU A 113 -8.20 0.73 0.29
N ASN A 114 -7.24 1.16 1.10
CA ASN A 114 -7.51 1.90 2.32
C ASN A 114 -6.44 2.99 2.49
N VAL A 115 -6.87 4.23 2.65
CA VAL A 115 -5.99 5.34 2.98
C VAL A 115 -6.34 5.87 4.36
N THR A 116 -5.31 6.17 5.15
CA THR A 116 -5.44 6.82 6.45
C THR A 116 -4.35 7.86 6.61
N VAL A 117 -4.70 9.04 7.10
CA VAL A 117 -3.72 10.04 7.57
C VAL A 117 -3.76 10.05 9.10
N THR A 118 -2.62 9.85 9.73
CA THR A 118 -2.53 9.69 11.18
C THR A 118 -1.58 10.71 11.81
N TRP A 119 -1.93 11.21 12.99
CA TRP A 119 -1.09 12.02 13.86
C TRP A 119 -0.95 11.31 15.20
N ASN A 120 0.29 11.15 15.66
CA ASN A 120 0.62 10.42 16.88
C ASN A 120 -0.08 9.04 17.01
N GLY A 121 -0.22 8.33 15.88
CA GLY A 121 -0.85 7.00 15.82
C GLY A 121 -2.38 6.97 15.79
N THR A 122 -3.04 8.13 15.84
CA THR A 122 -4.50 8.25 15.73
C THR A 122 -4.88 8.80 14.36
N VAL A 123 -6.00 8.36 13.78
CA VAL A 123 -6.51 8.95 12.53
C VAL A 123 -6.83 10.42 12.80
N GLY A 124 -6.29 11.32 11.98
CA GLY A 124 -6.51 12.75 12.16
C GLY A 124 -7.88 13.18 11.65
N GLU A 125 -8.36 14.29 12.20
CA GLU A 125 -9.55 15.01 11.76
C GLU A 125 -9.11 16.39 11.27
N LEU A 126 -9.71 16.86 10.18
CA LEU A 126 -9.57 18.23 9.71
C LEU A 126 -10.92 18.95 9.89
N ASP A 127 -10.89 20.17 10.39
CA ASP A 127 -12.05 21.07 10.42
C ASP A 127 -11.91 22.11 9.32
N SER A 128 -13.00 22.42 8.63
CA SER A 128 -13.06 23.56 7.72
C SER A 128 -14.46 24.14 7.74
N GLY A 129 -14.58 25.42 8.12
CA GLY A 129 -15.87 26.11 8.16
C GLY A 129 -16.90 25.42 9.07
N GLY A 130 -16.46 24.82 10.18
CA GLY A 130 -17.33 24.15 11.16
C GLY A 130 -17.80 22.74 10.76
N HIS A 131 -17.19 22.15 9.74
CA HIS A 131 -17.42 20.77 9.32
C HIS A 131 -16.14 19.96 9.56
N ASN A 132 -16.29 18.74 10.07
CA ASN A 132 -15.16 17.85 10.34
C ASN A 132 -15.09 16.72 9.31
N ALA A 133 -13.91 16.51 8.76
CA ALA A 133 -13.59 15.37 7.89
C ALA A 133 -12.59 14.44 8.60
N THR A 134 -12.98 13.18 8.81
CA THR A 134 -12.05 12.15 9.27
C THR A 134 -11.14 11.73 8.12
N MET A 135 -9.82 11.79 8.29
CA MET A 135 -8.86 11.48 7.22
C MET A 135 -8.64 9.98 7.03
N ARG A 136 -9.71 9.28 6.65
CA ARG A 136 -9.71 7.87 6.32
C ARG A 136 -10.68 7.60 5.20
N ALA A 137 -10.27 6.75 4.26
CA ALA A 137 -11.16 6.24 3.23
C ALA A 137 -10.87 4.77 2.88
N GLY A 138 -11.88 4.14 2.29
CA GLY A 138 -11.89 2.73 1.95
C GLY A 138 -12.12 1.77 3.14
N PRO A 139 -12.45 0.50 2.83
CA PRO A 139 -12.73 -0.52 3.84
C PRO A 139 -11.53 -0.79 4.76
N ALA A 140 -11.78 -1.37 5.94
CA ALA A 140 -10.68 -1.82 6.80
C ALA A 140 -9.88 -2.94 6.11
N PRO A 141 -8.55 -2.96 6.21
CA PRO A 141 -7.75 -4.05 5.68
C PRO A 141 -8.18 -5.40 6.29
N PRO A 142 -8.29 -6.45 5.46
CA PRO A 142 -8.62 -7.80 5.93
C PRO A 142 -7.51 -8.37 6.82
N ARG A 143 -7.87 -9.37 7.63
CA ARG A 143 -6.94 -10.05 8.55
C ARG A 143 -6.47 -11.42 8.06
N ASP A 144 -7.08 -11.91 6.97
CA ASP A 144 -6.93 -13.26 6.44
C ASP A 144 -6.10 -13.33 5.14
N ARG A 145 -5.59 -12.19 4.66
CA ARG A 145 -4.73 -12.12 3.46
C ARG A 145 -3.63 -11.07 3.60
N SER A 146 -2.59 -11.18 2.76
CA SER A 146 -1.49 -10.22 2.69
C SER A 146 -2.00 -8.83 2.33
N VAL A 147 -1.44 -7.80 3.00
CA VAL A 147 -1.71 -6.39 2.75
C VAL A 147 -0.38 -5.69 2.49
N ALA A 148 -0.23 -5.09 1.31
CA ALA A 148 0.88 -4.19 1.01
C ALA A 148 0.56 -2.80 1.54
N ALA A 149 1.55 -2.10 2.10
CA ALA A 149 1.37 -0.75 2.60
C ALA A 149 2.56 0.13 2.27
N ALA A 150 2.27 1.38 1.91
CA ALA A 150 3.26 2.44 1.71
C ALA A 150 2.87 3.65 2.56
N SER A 151 3.87 4.39 3.04
CA SER A 151 3.62 5.59 3.84
C SER A 151 4.44 6.78 3.37
N ARG A 152 3.90 7.99 3.55
CA ARG A 152 4.57 9.27 3.38
C ARG A 152 4.43 10.09 4.65
N ILE A 153 5.54 10.69 5.07
CA ILE A 153 5.54 11.68 6.15
C ILE A 153 5.25 13.02 5.50
N VAL A 154 4.19 13.67 5.95
CA VAL A 154 3.66 14.89 5.34
C VAL A 154 3.32 15.91 6.42
N THR A 155 3.28 17.18 6.04
CA THR A 155 2.71 18.25 6.85
C THR A 155 1.43 18.74 6.17
N ILE A 156 0.45 19.23 6.93
CA ILE A 156 -0.73 19.87 6.36
C ILE A 156 -0.58 21.37 6.57
N ASP A 157 -0.68 22.14 5.48
CA ASP A 157 -0.55 23.60 5.49
C ASP A 157 -1.91 24.22 5.78
N ASP A 158 -2.19 24.45 7.06
CA ASP A 158 -3.40 25.12 7.52
C ASP A 158 -3.16 26.65 7.57
N PRO A 159 -3.85 27.44 6.71
CA PRO A 159 -3.68 28.89 6.70
C PRO A 159 -4.19 29.59 7.97
N GLU A 160 -5.04 28.93 8.76
CA GLU A 160 -5.57 29.47 10.01
C GLU A 160 -4.61 29.26 11.19
N ASP A 161 -3.79 28.20 11.12
CA ASP A 161 -2.79 27.90 12.14
C ASP A 161 -1.45 28.56 11.83
N ARG A 162 -1.05 29.50 12.70
CA ARG A 162 0.24 30.21 12.61
C ARG A 162 1.38 29.49 13.34
N THR A 163 1.13 28.32 13.92
CA THR A 163 2.16 27.51 14.56
C THR A 163 2.92 26.64 13.56
N ALA A 164 3.93 25.91 14.05
CA ALA A 164 4.67 25.00 13.18
C ALA A 164 3.74 23.86 12.74
N PRO A 165 3.68 23.52 11.45
CA PRO A 165 2.72 22.56 10.95
C PRO A 165 2.98 21.17 11.54
N ASP A 166 1.91 20.51 11.97
CA ASP A 166 1.97 19.16 12.51
C ASP A 166 2.43 18.15 11.45
N THR A 167 3.18 17.15 11.92
CA THR A 167 3.66 16.06 11.07
C THR A 167 2.69 14.88 11.12
N TYR A 168 2.14 14.54 9.96
CA TYR A 168 1.23 13.45 9.74
C TYR A 168 1.92 12.30 8.99
N ARG A 169 1.36 11.10 9.13
CA ARG A 169 1.70 9.93 8.33
C ARG A 169 0.51 9.54 7.48
N LEU A 170 0.61 9.77 6.18
CA LEU A 170 -0.31 9.23 5.18
C LEU A 170 0.11 7.79 4.88
N THR A 171 -0.80 6.84 5.03
CA THR A 171 -0.57 5.43 4.72
C THR A 171 -1.64 4.93 3.76
N LEU A 172 -1.19 4.41 2.61
CA LEU A 172 -2.03 3.68 1.67
C LEU A 172 -1.79 2.18 1.83
N ARG A 173 -2.87 1.41 1.95
CA ARG A 173 -2.87 -0.05 2.07
C ARG A 173 -3.63 -0.64 0.89
N VAL A 174 -3.09 -1.73 0.34
CA VAL A 174 -3.58 -2.39 -0.87
C VAL A 174 -3.57 -3.90 -0.65
N TRP A 175 -4.64 -4.60 -1.04
CA TRP A 175 -4.74 -6.06 -0.98
C TRP A 175 -5.53 -6.64 -2.14
#